data_AF-A0A521UNY0-F1
#
_entry.id   AF-A0A521UNY0-F1
#
_cell.length_a   1.000
_cell.length_b   1.000
_cell.length_c   1.000
_cell.angle_alpha   90.00
_cell.angle_beta   90.00
_cell.angle_gamma   90.00
#
_symmetry.space_group_name_H-M   'P 1'
#
loop_
_entity.id
_entity.type
_entity.pdbx_description
1 polymer ?
#
loop_
_entity_poly.entity_id
_entity_poly.type
_entity_poly.pdbx_seq_one_letter_code
_entity_poly.pdbx_strand_id
1 'polypeptide(L)'
;MKRIVTMAFILLGALPAPAQLEKTLHQTFDLEGASNLTIEIPNDYVIEPWASSYLMTETHVLLFGASPSILTHLVEEELRYQLDPELSEGMFKLSNHDKKREDIHTHFGSFTEVVKVKIFVPEKYIATSNENRVFKKKDDSLSKQ
;
A
#
# COMPACT_ATOMS: atom_id res chain seq x y z
N MET A 1 19.97 -51.57 22.00
CA MET A 1 20.49 -50.24 21.62
C MET A 1 19.87 -49.66 20.33
N LYS A 2 18.72 -50.17 19.83
CA LYS A 2 18.08 -49.69 18.57
C LYS A 2 16.88 -48.74 18.79
N ARG A 3 16.49 -48.47 20.04
CA ARG A 3 15.32 -47.64 20.39
C ARG A 3 15.65 -46.17 20.69
N ILE A 4 16.94 -45.81 20.77
CA ILE A 4 17.38 -44.44 21.05
C ILE A 4 17.38 -43.59 19.76
N VAL A 5 17.52 -44.20 18.59
CA VAL A 5 17.59 -43.49 17.30
C VAL A 5 16.23 -42.90 16.90
N THR A 6 15.11 -43.50 17.29
CA THR A 6 13.76 -43.01 16.92
C THR A 6 13.36 -41.75 17.70
N MET A 7 13.98 -41.47 18.86
CA MET A 7 13.62 -40.33 19.71
C MET A 7 14.33 -39.03 19.29
N ALA A 8 15.40 -39.12 18.48
CA ALA A 8 16.14 -37.96 17.99
C ALA A 8 15.45 -37.23 16.81
N PHE A 9 14.50 -37.88 16.11
CA PHE A 9 13.87 -37.30 14.92
C PHE A 9 12.71 -36.33 15.23
N ILE A 10 12.17 -36.36 16.45
CA ILE A 10 11.02 -35.52 16.85
C ILE A 10 11.45 -34.11 17.32
N LEU A 11 12.73 -33.91 17.65
CA LEU A 11 13.26 -32.64 18.17
C LEU A 11 13.66 -31.61 17.09
N LEU A 12 13.69 -31.97 15.80
CA LEU A 12 14.09 -31.05 14.72
C LEU A 12 12.94 -30.20 14.16
N GLY A 13 11.69 -30.41 14.59
CA GLY A 13 10.51 -29.77 14.00
C GLY A 13 10.06 -28.44 14.64
N ALA A 14 10.74 -27.95 15.68
CA ALA A 14 10.26 -26.83 16.49
C ALA A 14 11.16 -25.58 16.41
N LEU A 15 11.74 -25.28 15.24
CA LEU A 15 12.38 -23.98 15.05
C LEU A 15 11.28 -22.91 14.97
N PRO A 16 11.31 -21.85 15.81
CA PRO A 16 10.40 -20.74 15.66
C PRO A 16 10.69 -20.05 14.32
N ALA A 17 9.72 -20.08 13.40
CA ALA A 17 9.77 -19.21 12.24
C ALA A 17 9.78 -17.75 12.74
N PRO A 18 10.63 -16.87 12.20
CA PRO A 18 10.55 -15.45 12.52
C PRO A 18 9.13 -14.97 12.19
N ALA A 19 8.41 -14.51 13.21
CA ALA A 19 7.08 -13.96 13.04
C ALA A 19 7.19 -12.66 12.24
N GLN A 20 6.81 -12.72 10.96
CA GLN A 20 6.62 -11.55 10.12
C GLN A 20 5.22 -11.01 10.35
N LEU A 21 5.12 -9.73 10.69
CA LEU A 21 3.83 -9.06 10.83
C LEU A 21 3.41 -8.50 9.47
N GLU A 22 2.15 -8.72 9.12
CA GLU A 22 1.57 -8.28 7.86
C GLU A 22 0.24 -7.58 8.10
N LYS A 23 -0.01 -6.47 7.38
CA LYS A 23 -1.33 -5.85 7.29
C LYS A 23 -1.54 -5.35 5.87
N THR A 24 -2.74 -5.58 5.36
CA THR A 24 -3.20 -5.00 4.09
C THR A 24 -4.21 -3.91 4.40
N LEU A 25 -4.05 -2.76 3.79
CA LEU A 25 -4.90 -1.59 3.96
C LEU A 25 -5.57 -1.24 2.65
N HIS A 26 -6.89 -1.12 2.68
CA HIS A 26 -7.69 -0.69 1.55
C HIS A 26 -8.22 0.72 1.83
N GLN A 27 -8.00 1.64 0.88
CA GLN A 27 -8.58 2.98 0.93
C GLN A 27 -9.28 3.27 -0.38
N THR A 28 -10.47 3.87 -0.30
CA THR A 28 -11.26 4.27 -1.46
C THR A 28 -11.45 5.78 -1.47
N PHE A 29 -11.39 6.38 -2.65
CA PHE A 29 -11.52 7.82 -2.83
C PHE A 29 -12.51 8.13 -3.93
N ASP A 30 -13.42 9.05 -3.64
CA ASP A 30 -14.36 9.56 -4.63
C ASP A 30 -13.65 10.49 -5.62
N LEU A 31 -13.96 10.33 -6.90
CA LEU A 31 -13.43 11.13 -8.00
C LEU A 31 -14.52 12.02 -8.62
N GLU A 32 -15.67 12.17 -7.97
CA GLU A 32 -16.70 13.12 -8.39
C GLU A 32 -16.09 14.53 -8.55
N GLY A 33 -16.38 15.17 -9.69
CA GLY A 33 -15.81 16.47 -10.03
C GLY A 33 -14.36 16.46 -10.54
N ALA A 34 -13.64 15.34 -10.48
CA ALA A 34 -12.26 15.26 -10.94
C ALA A 34 -12.15 14.99 -12.45
N SER A 35 -11.54 15.93 -13.18
CA SER A 35 -11.19 15.76 -14.60
C SER A 35 -9.77 15.21 -14.78
N ASN A 36 -8.87 15.51 -13.84
CA ASN A 36 -7.50 15.05 -13.82
C ASN A 36 -7.18 14.38 -12.48
N LEU A 37 -6.33 13.37 -12.53
CA LEU A 37 -5.85 12.61 -11.38
C LEU A 37 -4.32 12.66 -11.37
N THR A 38 -3.74 13.05 -10.24
CA THR A 38 -2.30 13.06 -10.01
C THR A 38 -1.96 12.20 -8.79
N ILE A 39 -0.99 11.30 -8.94
CA ILE A 39 -0.52 10.40 -7.89
C ILE A 39 0.88 10.84 -7.47
N GLU A 40 1.00 11.39 -6.27
CA GLU A 40 2.23 11.84 -5.64
C GLU A 40 2.60 10.96 -4.45
N ILE A 41 2.88 9.69 -4.74
CA ILE A 41 3.36 8.72 -3.76
C ILE A 41 4.84 8.46 -4.07
N PRO A 42 5.75 8.64 -3.10
CA PRO A 42 7.19 8.45 -3.30
C PRO A 42 7.59 6.98 -3.42
N ASN A 43 6.80 6.06 -2.87
CA ASN A 43 7.01 4.62 -2.97
C ASN A 43 6.71 4.11 -4.38
N ASP A 44 7.37 3.03 -4.79
CA ASP A 44 6.98 2.29 -5.99
C ASP A 44 5.55 1.76 -5.85
N TYR A 45 4.75 1.93 -6.90
CA TYR A 45 3.38 1.44 -6.97
C TYR A 45 3.08 0.82 -8.33
N VAL A 46 2.10 -0.08 -8.33
CA VAL A 46 1.55 -0.68 -9.55
C VAL A 46 0.17 -0.10 -9.81
N ILE A 47 -0.10 0.26 -11.07
CA ILE A 47 -1.41 0.74 -11.51
C ILE A 47 -2.16 -0.42 -12.15
N GLU A 48 -3.38 -0.66 -11.70
CA GLU A 48 -4.32 -1.61 -12.32
C GLU A 48 -5.59 -0.88 -12.74
N PRO A 49 -6.02 -0.95 -14.02
CA PRO A 49 -7.31 -0.44 -14.42
C PRO A 49 -8.43 -1.30 -13.81
N TRP A 50 -9.54 -0.67 -13.41
CA TRP A 50 -10.70 -1.40 -12.88
C TRP A 50 -12.04 -0.74 -13.20
N ALA A 51 -13.10 -1.57 -13.25
CA ALA A 51 -14.47 -1.17 -13.56
C ALA A 51 -15.19 -0.58 -12.33
N SER A 52 -14.74 0.58 -11.85
CA SER A 52 -15.34 1.31 -10.72
C SER A 52 -15.37 2.82 -10.99
N SER A 53 -16.21 3.57 -10.27
CA SER A 53 -16.20 5.03 -10.29
C SER A 53 -15.17 5.65 -9.34
N TYR A 54 -14.71 4.88 -8.35
CA TYR A 54 -13.80 5.28 -7.27
C TYR A 54 -12.35 4.96 -7.61
N LEU A 55 -11.42 5.73 -7.05
CA LEU A 55 -10.03 5.30 -6.93
C LEU A 55 -9.92 4.37 -5.72
N MET A 56 -9.12 3.30 -5.81
CA MET A 56 -8.81 2.47 -4.64
C MET A 56 -7.32 2.21 -4.55
N THR A 57 -6.80 2.19 -3.34
CA THR A 57 -5.43 1.73 -3.06
C THR A 57 -5.46 0.52 -2.16
N GLU A 58 -4.56 -0.41 -2.44
CA GLU A 58 -4.23 -1.55 -1.61
C GLU A 58 -2.76 -1.42 -1.21
N THR A 59 -2.52 -1.21 0.08
CA THR A 59 -1.19 -1.06 0.66
C THR A 59 -0.88 -2.28 1.51
N HIS A 60 0.05 -3.11 1.05
CA HIS A 60 0.56 -4.25 1.80
C HIS A 60 1.80 -3.83 2.59
N VAL A 61 1.74 -4.01 3.90
CA VAL A 61 2.78 -3.66 4.85
C VAL A 61 3.33 -4.93 5.48
N LEU A 62 4.64 -5.08 5.46
CA LEU A 62 5.37 -6.17 6.12
C LEU A 62 6.40 -5.58 7.09
N LEU A 63 6.33 -5.99 8.35
CA LEU A 63 7.30 -5.62 9.38
C LEU A 63 8.04 -6.85 9.91
N PHE A 64 9.36 -6.78 9.92
CA PHE A 64 10.25 -7.84 10.40
C PHE A 64 10.91 -7.45 11.70
N GLY A 65 10.73 -8.25 12.75
CA GLY A 65 11.32 -7.98 14.07
C GLY A 65 10.60 -6.90 14.87
N ALA A 66 9.38 -6.51 14.46
CA ALA A 66 8.50 -5.62 15.22
C ALA A 66 7.49 -6.42 16.07
N SER A 67 6.93 -5.78 17.11
CA SER A 67 5.79 -6.33 17.85
C SER A 67 4.47 -5.93 17.18
N PRO A 68 3.38 -6.70 17.36
CA PRO A 68 2.06 -6.35 16.81
C PRO A 68 1.60 -4.95 17.20
N SER A 69 1.90 -4.52 18.43
CA SER A 69 1.55 -3.18 18.93
C SER A 69 2.25 -2.06 18.14
N ILE A 70 3.47 -2.27 17.66
CA ILE A 70 4.16 -1.31 16.79
C ILE A 70 3.41 -1.18 15.46
N LEU A 71 3.03 -2.30 14.83
CA LEU A 71 2.27 -2.25 13.59
C LEU A 71 0.93 -1.52 13.76
N THR A 72 0.21 -1.81 14.84
CA THR A 72 -1.04 -1.11 15.18
C THR A 72 -0.80 0.39 15.34
N HIS A 73 0.19 0.79 16.14
CA HIS A 73 0.52 2.19 16.37
C HIS A 73 0.85 2.94 15.06
N LEU A 74 1.69 2.36 14.20
CA LEU A 74 2.04 2.99 12.92
C LEU A 74 0.85 3.17 11.98
N VAL A 75 -0.10 2.23 12.01
CA VAL A 75 -1.26 2.23 11.11
C VAL A 75 -2.35 3.15 11.62
N GLU A 76 -2.65 3.07 12.92
CA GLU A 76 -3.87 3.65 13.49
C GLU A 76 -3.62 4.98 14.20
N GLU A 77 -2.46 5.17 14.81
CA GLU A 77 -2.13 6.39 15.55
C GLU A 77 -1.31 7.36 14.71
N GLU A 78 -0.23 6.88 14.07
CA GLU A 78 0.66 7.69 13.24
C GLU A 78 0.14 7.88 11.81
N LEU A 79 -0.89 7.11 11.41
CA LEU A 79 -1.47 7.12 10.06
C LEU A 79 -0.39 7.00 8.96
N ARG A 80 0.71 6.27 9.22
CA ARG A 80 1.91 6.26 8.38
C ARG A 80 1.66 5.81 6.94
N TYR A 81 0.66 4.96 6.75
CA TYR A 81 0.30 4.39 5.44
C TYR A 81 -0.96 5.03 4.85
N GLN A 82 -1.54 6.01 5.53
CA GLN A 82 -2.71 6.73 5.07
C GLN A 82 -2.34 7.58 3.86
N LEU A 83 -3.17 7.51 2.83
CA LEU A 83 -3.17 8.44 1.72
C LEU A 83 -4.27 9.48 1.87
N ASP A 84 -3.94 10.72 1.54
CA ASP A 84 -4.84 11.87 1.61
C ASP A 84 -5.22 12.35 0.21
N PRO A 85 -6.53 12.52 -0.06
CA PRO A 85 -7.03 13.12 -1.29
C PRO A 85 -7.09 14.65 -1.14
N GLU A 86 -6.68 15.35 -2.19
CA GLU A 86 -6.87 16.80 -2.35
C GLU A 86 -7.61 17.03 -3.68
N LEU A 87 -8.79 17.66 -3.64
CA LEU A 87 -9.55 18.04 -4.84
C LEU A 87 -9.60 19.57 -4.94
N SER A 88 -9.06 20.13 -6.02
CA SER A 88 -9.10 21.56 -6.30
C SER A 88 -9.32 21.79 -7.79
N GLU A 89 -10.32 22.58 -8.17
CA GLU A 89 -10.58 22.98 -9.57
C GLU A 89 -10.60 21.80 -10.58
N GLY A 90 -11.14 20.65 -10.16
CA GLY A 90 -11.20 19.43 -10.98
C GLY A 90 -9.87 18.66 -11.10
N MET A 91 -8.84 19.07 -10.36
CA MET A 91 -7.60 18.34 -10.15
C MET A 91 -7.71 17.54 -8.85
N PHE A 92 -7.76 16.22 -8.98
CA PHE A 92 -7.61 15.32 -7.84
C PHE A 92 -6.14 14.93 -7.68
N LYS A 93 -5.64 15.04 -6.47
CA LYS A 93 -4.28 14.68 -6.09
C LYS A 93 -4.33 13.68 -4.94
N LEU A 94 -3.61 12.58 -5.08
CA LEU A 94 -3.41 11.59 -4.03
C LEU A 94 -1.98 11.68 -3.53
N SER A 95 -1.77 11.85 -2.22
CA SER A 95 -0.44 11.90 -1.62
C SER A 95 -0.40 11.19 -0.28
N ASN A 96 0.80 10.88 0.22
CA ASN A 96 0.94 10.33 1.57
C ASN A 96 0.53 11.37 2.61
N HIS A 97 -0.17 10.91 3.66
CA HIS A 97 -0.41 11.69 4.88
C HIS A 97 0.93 12.06 5.54
N ASP A 98 1.76 11.05 5.80
CA ASP A 98 3.14 11.25 6.25
C ASP A 98 4.08 11.50 5.06
N LYS A 99 4.47 12.77 4.88
CA LYS A 99 5.30 13.24 3.76
C LYS A 99 6.80 13.05 3.98
N LYS A 100 7.26 12.82 5.21
CA LYS A 100 8.70 12.74 5.54
C LYS A 100 9.17 11.33 5.84
N ARG A 101 8.25 10.41 6.14
CA ARG A 101 8.47 8.97 6.34
C ARG A 101 9.85 8.66 6.93
N GLU A 102 10.05 9.09 8.17
CA GLU A 102 11.33 8.90 8.86
C GLU A 102 11.58 7.42 9.14
N ASP A 103 12.87 7.06 9.28
CA ASP A 103 13.30 5.74 9.71
C ASP A 103 12.75 5.46 11.12
N ILE A 104 12.14 4.29 11.30
CA ILE A 104 11.54 3.95 12.57
C ILE A 104 12.60 3.35 13.49
N HIS A 105 12.98 4.12 14.50
CA HIS A 105 13.91 3.67 15.53
C HIS A 105 13.15 3.27 16.80
N THR A 106 13.38 2.05 17.28
CA THR A 106 12.87 1.62 18.59
C THR A 106 14.03 1.39 19.55
N HIS A 107 13.75 1.47 20.85
CA HIS A 107 14.73 1.16 21.90
C HIS A 107 15.28 -0.29 21.80
N PHE A 108 14.55 -1.19 21.12
CA PHE A 108 14.93 -2.60 20.97
C PHE A 108 15.70 -2.90 19.67
N GLY A 109 15.96 -1.88 18.84
CA GLY A 109 16.65 -2.00 17.54
C GLY A 109 15.84 -1.41 16.39
N SER A 110 16.42 -1.47 15.18
CA SER A 110 15.72 -1.17 13.93
C SER A 110 14.96 -2.41 13.44
N PHE A 111 13.73 -2.23 12.98
CA PHE A 111 13.00 -3.27 12.24
C PHE A 111 12.96 -2.93 10.75
N THR A 112 12.80 -3.95 9.91
CA THR A 112 12.69 -3.75 8.46
C THR A 112 11.24 -3.57 8.07
N GLU A 113 10.94 -2.50 7.35
CA GLU A 113 9.64 -2.17 6.79
C GLU A 113 9.68 -2.43 5.26
N VAL A 114 8.72 -3.21 4.75
CA VAL A 114 8.52 -3.38 3.31
C VAL A 114 7.07 -3.00 2.99
N VAL A 115 6.90 -2.06 2.06
CA VAL A 115 5.59 -1.55 1.65
C VAL A 115 5.42 -1.73 0.15
N LYS A 116 4.30 -2.33 -0.24
CA LYS A 116 3.90 -2.47 -1.63
C LYS A 116 2.54 -1.82 -1.83
N VAL A 117 2.45 -0.93 -2.80
CA VAL A 117 1.21 -0.21 -3.10
C VAL A 117 0.70 -0.64 -4.46
N LYS A 118 -0.58 -1.00 -4.53
CA LYS A 118 -1.33 -1.19 -5.76
C LYS A 118 -2.44 -0.15 -5.80
N ILE A 119 -2.60 0.50 -6.94
CA ILE A 119 -3.58 1.56 -7.15
C ILE A 119 -4.49 1.15 -8.29
N PHE A 120 -5.76 0.98 -7.95
CA PHE A 120 -6.81 0.65 -8.88
C PHE A 120 -7.45 1.92 -9.42
N VAL A 121 -7.16 2.24 -10.67
CA VAL A 121 -7.59 3.47 -11.33
C VAL A 121 -8.79 3.19 -12.23
N PRO A 122 -9.90 3.93 -12.14
CA PRO A 122 -11.03 3.76 -13.04
C PRO A 122 -10.63 3.81 -14.52
N GLU A 123 -11.15 2.90 -15.33
CA GLU A 123 -10.87 2.80 -16.77
C GLU A 123 -11.16 4.09 -17.56
N LYS A 124 -12.02 4.97 -17.01
CA LYS A 124 -12.31 6.28 -17.58
C LYS A 124 -11.13 7.26 -17.52
N TYR A 125 -10.06 6.97 -16.76
CA TYR A 125 -8.85 7.79 -16.70
C TYR A 125 -7.71 7.13 -17.49
N ILE A 126 -7.07 7.92 -18.34
CA ILE A 126 -5.98 7.46 -19.21
C ILE A 126 -4.69 8.17 -18.76
N ALA A 127 -3.61 7.40 -18.59
CA ALA A 127 -2.31 7.95 -18.24
C ALA A 127 -1.83 8.92 -19.35
N THR A 128 -1.42 10.11 -18.96
CA THR A 128 -0.89 11.14 -19.87
C THR A 128 0.64 11.16 -19.91
N SER A 129 1.29 10.47 -18.98
CA SER A 129 2.74 10.32 -18.86
C SER A 129 3.13 8.85 -18.83
N ASN A 130 4.32 8.53 -19.36
CA ASN A 130 4.91 7.20 -19.29
C ASN A 130 5.18 6.74 -17.85
N GLU A 131 5.23 7.67 -16.89
CA GLU A 131 5.49 7.38 -15.48
C GLU A 131 4.22 6.97 -14.70
N ASN A 132 3.04 6.90 -15.35
CA ASN A 132 1.76 6.54 -14.73
C ASN A 132 1.40 7.37 -13.47
N ARG A 133 1.85 8.63 -13.43
CA ARG A 133 1.60 9.58 -12.33
C ARG A 133 0.43 10.51 -12.58
N VAL A 134 0.15 10.81 -13.84
CA VAL A 134 -0.87 11.79 -14.24
C VAL A 134 -1.84 11.10 -15.17
N PHE A 135 -3.13 11.26 -14.90
CA PHE A 135 -4.20 10.70 -15.69
C PHE A 135 -5.24 11.75 -16.00
N LYS A 136 -5.84 11.64 -17.19
CA LYS A 136 -6.93 12.51 -17.63
C LYS A 136 -8.17 11.68 -17.91
N LYS A 137 -9.33 12.18 -17.49
CA LYS A 137 -10.61 11.56 -17.82
C LYS A 137 -10.80 11.55 -19.34
N LYS A 138 -11.20 10.42 -19.90
CA LYS A 138 -11.54 10.26 -21.31
C LYS A 138 -12.70 11.20 -21.65
N ASP A 139 -12.55 12.00 -22.69
CA ASP A 139 -13.64 12.83 -23.19
C ASP A 139 -14.72 11.93 -23.82
N ASP A 140 -15.94 11.99 -23.28
CA ASP A 140 -17.11 11.22 -23.76
C ASP A 140 -17.63 11.72 -25.13
N SER A 141 -16.98 12.70 -25.76
CA SER A 141 -17.42 13.32 -27.02
C SER A 141 -17.05 12.52 -28.29
N LEU A 142 -16.27 11.45 -28.19
CA LEU A 142 -15.81 10.66 -29.34
C LEU A 142 -16.51 9.30 -29.51
N SER A 143 -17.52 8.97 -28.71
CA SER A 143 -18.27 7.69 -28.81
C SER A 143 -19.60 7.82 -29.59
N LYS A 144 -19.90 8.99 -30.14
CA LYS A 144 -21.09 9.24 -30.98
C LYS A 144 -20.68 9.84 -32.33
N GLN A 145 -20.02 9.06 -33.18
CA GLN A 145 -20.00 9.27 -34.63
C GLN A 145 -20.23 7.95 -35.33
#